data_AF-A0A3D1D3V8-F1
#
_entry.id   AF-A0A3D1D3V8-F1
#
_cell.length_a   1.000
_cell.length_b   1.000
_cell.length_c   1.000
_cell.angle_alpha   90.00
_cell.angle_beta   90.00
_cell.angle_gamma   90.00
#
_symmetry.space_group_name_H-M   'P 1'
#
loop_
_entity.id
_entity.type
_entity.pdbx_description
1 polymer ?
#
loop_
_entity_poly.entity_id
_entity_poly.type
_entity_poly.pdbx_seq_one_letter_code
_entity_poly.pdbx_strand_id
1 'polypeptide(L)'
;LIYPVYGHMPPYMVRQFLKKSRLKAEYTFAVLTFGARKCNAVEILDGITRKAGWRFSYLSTLMMVDNWLPNFDMNEQVKMDKHIPENLASIKDDISKRKHWMQPVSEEEREHHDGFMAYTGLDPEVGFLKKSEKYFVVTDRCIGCGVCTDVCPRGNYSLTSDGVKTSGDCELCFACIQNCPQKAIKFAKVDDDPLLANGEKNPEARYRNEHISIMDIKRANSKKAALQNN
;
A
#
# COMPACT_ATOMS: atom_id res chain seq x y z
N LEU A 1 -14.55 1.99 -2.41
CA LEU A 1 -13.22 1.33 -2.52
C LEU A 1 -12.21 2.15 -1.71
N ILE A 2 -11.41 1.53 -0.85
CA ILE A 2 -10.38 2.25 -0.09
C ILE A 2 -9.09 1.46 -0.23
N TYR A 3 -7.98 2.10 -0.62
CA TYR A 3 -6.69 1.43 -0.80
C TYR A 3 -5.50 2.39 -0.65
N PRO A 4 -4.30 1.89 -0.32
CA PRO A 4 -3.07 2.69 -0.28
C PRO A 4 -2.44 2.88 -1.65
N VAL A 5 -1.96 4.07 -1.93
CA VAL A 5 -1.27 4.42 -3.18
C VAL A 5 0.18 3.92 -3.15
N TYR A 6 0.58 3.14 -4.16
CA TYR A 6 1.97 2.69 -4.35
C TYR A 6 2.53 3.30 -5.65
N GLY A 7 3.50 4.21 -5.51
CA GLY A 7 4.07 4.93 -6.65
C GLY A 7 3.02 5.73 -7.43
N HIS A 8 2.17 6.46 -6.71
CA HIS A 8 1.04 7.24 -7.28
C HIS A 8 -0.08 6.39 -7.92
N MET A 9 0.04 5.06 -7.92
CA MET A 9 -0.91 4.15 -8.58
C MET A 9 -1.61 3.22 -7.59
N PRO A 10 -2.74 2.57 -7.98
CA PRO A 10 -3.30 1.47 -7.20
C PRO A 10 -2.30 0.30 -7.10
N PRO A 11 -2.26 -0.45 -5.99
CA PRO A 11 -1.49 -1.69 -5.89
C PRO A 11 -1.88 -2.67 -7.00
N TYR A 12 -0.98 -3.59 -7.36
CA TYR A 12 -1.24 -4.52 -8.45
C TYR A 12 -2.49 -5.35 -8.19
N MET A 13 -2.67 -5.88 -6.97
CA MET A 13 -3.89 -6.59 -6.59
C MET A 13 -5.18 -5.76 -6.74
N VAL A 14 -5.13 -4.45 -6.48
CA VAL A 14 -6.30 -3.56 -6.65
C VAL A 14 -6.59 -3.34 -8.12
N ARG A 15 -5.57 -3.17 -8.97
CA ARG A 15 -5.74 -3.11 -10.43
C ARG A 15 -6.39 -4.38 -10.97
N GLN A 16 -5.92 -5.55 -10.52
CA GLN A 16 -6.49 -6.84 -10.93
C GLN A 16 -7.94 -7.00 -10.49
N PHE A 17 -8.27 -6.58 -9.26
CA PHE A 17 -9.65 -6.53 -8.79
C PHE A 17 -10.50 -5.64 -9.71
N LEU A 18 -10.11 -4.38 -9.91
CA LEU A 18 -10.86 -3.41 -10.74
C LEU A 18 -11.11 -3.90 -12.18
N LYS A 19 -10.14 -4.56 -12.82
CA LYS A 19 -10.29 -5.12 -14.17
C LYS A 19 -11.34 -6.24 -14.25
N LYS A 20 -11.44 -7.05 -13.18
CA LYS A 20 -12.35 -8.21 -13.11
C LYS A 20 -13.73 -7.84 -12.54
N SER A 21 -13.81 -6.77 -11.75
CA SER A 21 -15.05 -6.35 -11.12
C SER A 21 -16.06 -5.83 -12.15
N ARG A 22 -17.34 -6.06 -11.85
CA ARG A 22 -18.49 -5.37 -12.43
C ARG A 22 -19.27 -4.80 -11.25
N LEU A 23 -19.34 -3.47 -11.16
CA LEU A 23 -20.01 -2.80 -10.05
C LEU A 23 -21.36 -2.26 -10.52
N LYS A 24 -22.41 -2.56 -9.77
CA LYS A 24 -23.74 -1.96 -9.94
C LYS A 24 -24.13 -1.33 -8.60
N ALA A 25 -24.05 -0.01 -8.54
CA ALA A 25 -24.48 0.78 -7.40
C ALA A 25 -24.91 2.16 -7.91
N GLU A 26 -25.90 2.77 -7.25
CA GLU A 26 -26.33 4.14 -7.57
C GLU A 26 -25.26 5.18 -7.24
N TYR A 27 -24.39 4.87 -6.27
CA TYR A 27 -23.34 5.75 -5.81
C TYR A 27 -22.09 4.92 -5.50
N THR A 28 -20.96 5.33 -6.08
CA THR A 28 -19.67 4.68 -5.89
C THR A 28 -18.65 5.71 -5.42
N PHE A 29 -17.80 5.34 -4.47
CA PHE A 29 -16.71 6.21 -4.02
C PHE A 29 -15.38 5.47 -3.95
N ALA A 30 -14.29 6.21 -4.11
CA ALA A 30 -12.97 5.75 -3.70
C ALA A 30 -12.22 6.79 -2.85
N VAL A 31 -11.51 6.28 -1.85
CA VAL A 31 -10.59 7.07 -1.00
C VAL A 31 -9.21 6.44 -1.10
N LEU A 32 -8.25 7.20 -1.59
CA LEU A 32 -6.89 6.73 -1.84
C LEU A 32 -5.98 7.25 -0.71
N THR A 33 -5.38 6.35 0.07
CA THR A 33 -4.48 6.77 1.17
C THR A 33 -3.05 6.94 0.68
N PHE A 34 -2.34 7.96 1.15
CA PHE A 34 -0.95 8.24 0.76
C PHE A 34 -0.19 8.91 1.90
N GLY A 35 1.15 8.85 1.91
CA GLY A 35 1.94 9.40 3.02
C GLY A 35 2.62 10.75 2.73
N ALA A 36 3.32 10.84 1.58
CA ALA A 36 4.06 12.05 1.18
C ALA A 36 3.42 12.80 0.01
N ARG A 37 3.34 12.17 -1.17
CA ARG A 37 2.84 12.81 -2.39
C ARG A 37 1.75 11.95 -3.03
N LYS A 38 0.59 12.56 -3.30
CA LYS A 38 -0.52 11.90 -4.01
C LYS A 38 -0.34 11.92 -5.53
N CYS A 39 0.28 12.99 -6.05
CA CYS A 39 0.36 13.27 -7.48
C CYS A 39 -1.03 13.16 -8.15
N ASN A 40 -1.09 12.66 -9.39
CA ASN A 40 -2.32 12.47 -10.15
C ASN A 40 -3.03 11.13 -9.86
N ALA A 41 -2.88 10.54 -8.66
CA ALA A 41 -3.44 9.21 -8.33
C ALA A 41 -4.95 9.07 -8.58
N VAL A 42 -5.73 10.13 -8.37
CA VAL A 42 -7.18 10.14 -8.64
C VAL A 42 -7.49 10.10 -10.14
N GLU A 43 -6.71 10.79 -10.99
CA GLU A 43 -6.83 10.73 -12.45
C GLU A 43 -6.40 9.36 -12.98
N ILE A 44 -5.36 8.75 -12.40
CA ILE A 44 -4.92 7.39 -12.73
C ILE A 44 -6.05 6.39 -12.47
N LEU A 45 -6.69 6.45 -11.29
CA LEU A 45 -7.81 5.56 -10.97
C LEU A 45 -9.03 5.80 -11.88
N ASP A 46 -9.37 7.06 -12.15
CA ASP A 46 -10.46 7.41 -13.08
C ASP A 46 -10.16 6.85 -14.48
N GLY A 47 -8.93 6.98 -14.98
CA GLY A 47 -8.50 6.41 -16.26
C GLY A 47 -8.66 4.88 -16.31
N ILE A 48 -8.26 4.17 -15.25
CA ILE A 48 -8.42 2.70 -15.15
C ILE A 48 -9.89 2.30 -15.19
N THR A 49 -10.74 2.96 -14.40
CA THR A 49 -12.17 2.61 -14.33
C THR A 49 -12.92 2.98 -15.60
N ARG A 50 -12.60 4.12 -16.23
CA ARG A 50 -13.15 4.51 -17.54
C ARG A 50 -12.86 3.48 -18.62
N LYS A 51 -11.63 2.95 -18.68
CA LYS A 51 -11.27 1.86 -19.60
C LYS A 51 -12.07 0.57 -19.32
N ALA A 52 -12.47 0.35 -18.06
CA ALA A 52 -13.34 -0.75 -17.66
C ALA A 52 -14.85 -0.46 -17.85
N GLY A 53 -15.21 0.71 -18.39
CA GLY A 53 -16.60 1.07 -18.74
C GLY A 53 -17.44 1.67 -17.60
N TRP A 54 -16.83 2.08 -16.48
CA TRP A 54 -17.54 2.68 -15.35
C TRP A 54 -16.73 3.76 -14.64
N ARG A 55 -17.33 4.51 -13.71
CA ARG A 55 -16.67 5.60 -12.96
C ARG A 55 -17.08 5.62 -11.50
N PHE A 56 -16.27 6.28 -10.68
CA PHE A 56 -16.63 6.63 -9.32
C PHE A 56 -17.41 7.95 -9.30
N SER A 57 -18.46 8.03 -8.47
CA SER A 57 -19.18 9.28 -8.17
C SER A 57 -18.32 10.22 -7.32
N TYR A 58 -17.52 9.67 -6.41
CA TYR A 58 -16.64 10.42 -5.50
C TYR A 58 -15.22 9.86 -5.49
N LEU A 59 -14.22 10.70 -5.74
CA LEU A 59 -12.79 10.38 -5.68
C LEU A 59 -12.06 11.42 -4.83
N SER A 60 -11.46 10.97 -3.73
CA SER A 60 -10.65 11.82 -2.87
C SER A 60 -9.44 11.07 -2.33
N THR A 61 -8.50 11.80 -1.75
CA THR A 61 -7.31 11.24 -1.10
C THR A 61 -7.31 11.54 0.39
N LEU A 62 -6.66 10.68 1.16
CA LEU A 62 -6.45 10.84 2.60
C LEU A 62 -4.96 10.73 2.90
N MET A 63 -4.35 11.83 3.34
CA MET A 63 -2.96 11.80 3.78
C MET A 63 -2.86 11.06 5.12
N MET A 64 -1.91 10.14 5.22
CA MET A 64 -1.65 9.31 6.39
C MET A 64 -0.16 9.34 6.74
N VAL A 65 0.23 8.65 7.81
CA VAL A 65 1.65 8.41 8.12
C VAL A 65 2.25 7.56 7.00
N ASP A 66 3.34 8.03 6.38
CA ASP A 66 4.02 7.26 5.33
C ASP A 66 4.72 6.04 5.93
N ASN A 67 4.74 4.93 5.21
CA ASN A 67 5.34 3.67 5.65
C ASN A 67 6.45 3.15 4.72
N TRP A 68 6.88 3.96 3.74
CA TRP A 68 7.94 3.63 2.79
C TRP A 68 9.33 3.83 3.41
N LEU A 69 9.81 2.77 4.07
CA LEU A 69 11.09 2.70 4.79
C LEU A 69 12.34 3.16 4.00
N PRO A 70 12.45 3.00 2.67
CA PRO A 70 13.64 3.46 1.95
C PRO A 70 13.87 4.97 1.97
N ASN A 71 12.80 5.78 1.96
CA ASN A 71 12.94 7.24 1.93
C ASN A 71 12.57 7.90 3.26
N PHE A 72 11.79 7.24 4.11
CA PHE A 72 11.23 7.85 5.31
C PHE A 72 11.67 7.16 6.59
N ASP A 73 12.06 7.96 7.58
CA ASP A 73 12.19 7.52 8.96
C ASP A 73 10.80 7.53 9.62
N MET A 74 10.37 6.37 10.13
CA MET A 74 9.06 6.23 10.76
C MET A 74 8.95 7.07 12.04
N ASN A 75 10.04 7.29 12.78
CA ASN A 75 10.04 8.14 13.97
C ASN A 75 9.79 9.61 13.61
N GLU A 76 10.17 10.04 12.41
CA GLU A 76 9.87 11.39 11.92
C GLU A 76 8.48 11.48 11.30
N GLN A 77 8.04 10.44 10.58
CA GLN A 77 6.70 10.42 9.97
C GLN A 77 5.58 10.50 11.01
N VAL A 78 5.72 9.82 12.16
CA VAL A 78 4.69 9.85 13.22
C VAL A 78 4.58 11.18 13.95
N LYS A 79 5.58 12.06 13.83
CA LYS A 79 5.55 13.41 14.43
C LYS A 79 4.81 14.43 13.56
N MET A 80 4.59 14.12 12.29
CA MET A 80 3.94 15.03 11.36
C MET A 80 2.45 15.08 11.65
N ASP A 81 1.89 16.26 11.85
CA ASP A 81 0.44 16.43 11.83
C ASP A 81 -0.06 16.29 10.39
N LYS A 82 -0.77 15.18 10.14
CA LYS A 82 -1.37 14.86 8.85
C LYS A 82 -2.83 15.29 8.76
N HIS A 83 -3.38 15.88 9.84
CA HIS A 83 -4.78 16.23 9.99
C HIS A 83 -5.72 15.07 9.62
N ILE A 84 -5.36 13.84 10.02
CA ILE A 84 -6.08 12.62 9.65
C ILE A 84 -7.54 12.68 10.14
N PRO A 85 -7.83 13.03 11.41
CA PRO A 85 -9.20 13.09 11.90
C PRO A 85 -10.08 14.08 11.13
N GLU A 86 -9.57 15.29 10.85
CA GLU A 86 -10.28 16.36 10.15
C GLU A 86 -10.55 15.98 8.69
N ASN A 87 -9.51 15.49 7.99
CA ASN A 87 -9.61 15.05 6.61
C ASN A 87 -10.57 13.86 6.48
N LEU A 88 -10.51 12.89 7.41
CA LEU A 88 -11.42 11.76 7.44
C LEU A 88 -12.86 12.19 7.74
N ALA A 89 -13.07 13.14 8.65
CA ALA A 89 -14.40 13.67 8.96
C ALA A 89 -15.02 14.36 7.73
N SER A 90 -14.25 15.19 7.03
CA SER A 90 -14.67 15.85 5.78
C SER A 90 -15.07 14.83 4.70
N ILE A 91 -14.23 13.80 4.47
CA ILE A 91 -14.52 12.73 3.50
C ILE A 91 -15.78 11.95 3.88
N LYS A 92 -15.97 11.65 5.18
CA LYS A 92 -17.17 10.96 5.67
C LYS A 92 -18.43 11.78 5.44
N ASP A 93 -18.39 13.08 5.71
CA ASP A 93 -19.50 14.00 5.47
C ASP A 93 -19.87 14.06 3.98
N ASP A 94 -18.88 14.26 3.10
CA ASP A 94 -19.05 14.27 1.65
C ASP A 94 -19.72 12.97 1.15
N ILE A 95 -19.24 11.81 1.61
CA ILE A 95 -19.77 10.50 1.24
C ILE A 95 -21.21 10.32 1.76
N SER A 96 -21.50 10.75 3.01
CA SER A 96 -22.83 10.63 3.61
C SER A 96 -23.89 11.42 2.84
N LYS A 97 -23.48 12.56 2.25
CA LYS A 97 -24.31 13.43 1.41
C LYS A 97 -24.35 12.99 -0.06
N ARG A 98 -23.71 11.86 -0.39
CA ARG A 98 -23.55 11.35 -1.76
C ARG A 98 -23.01 12.41 -2.73
N LYS A 99 -22.04 13.22 -2.30
CA LYS A 99 -21.44 14.26 -3.13
C LYS A 99 -20.81 13.67 -4.38
N HIS A 100 -21.06 14.28 -5.54
CA HIS A 100 -20.36 13.95 -6.77
C HIS A 100 -19.12 14.83 -6.89
N TRP A 101 -17.93 14.23 -6.86
CA TRP A 101 -16.68 14.98 -6.78
C TRP A 101 -15.49 14.15 -7.24
N MET A 102 -14.54 14.78 -7.93
CA MET A 102 -13.20 14.24 -8.13
C MET A 102 -12.22 15.30 -7.67
N GLN A 103 -11.33 14.93 -6.75
CA GLN A 103 -10.32 15.87 -6.26
C GLN A 103 -9.49 16.42 -7.44
N PRO A 104 -9.37 17.76 -7.57
CA PRO A 104 -8.57 18.37 -8.61
C PRO A 104 -7.10 17.95 -8.52
N VAL A 105 -6.45 17.92 -9.68
CA VAL A 105 -5.02 17.62 -9.84
C VAL A 105 -4.36 18.77 -10.58
N SER A 106 -3.27 19.30 -10.02
CA SER A 106 -2.48 20.37 -10.64
C SER A 106 -1.57 19.85 -11.75
N GLU A 107 -1.07 20.74 -12.60
CA GLU A 107 -0.05 20.39 -13.60
C GLU A 107 1.23 19.86 -12.95
N GLU A 108 1.72 20.54 -11.91
CA GLU A 108 2.87 20.10 -11.10
C GLU A 108 2.69 18.67 -10.55
N GLU A 109 1.49 18.28 -10.14
CA GLU A 109 1.22 16.91 -9.68
C GLU A 109 1.33 15.86 -10.79
N ARG A 110 0.99 16.23 -12.03
CA ARG A 110 1.17 15.36 -13.21
C ARG A 110 2.64 15.26 -13.58
N GLU A 111 3.34 16.39 -13.64
CA GLU A 111 4.78 16.45 -13.92
C GLU A 111 5.59 15.62 -12.91
N HIS A 112 5.25 15.69 -11.62
CA HIS A 112 5.88 14.86 -10.60
C HIS A 112 5.64 13.35 -10.80
N HIS A 113 4.46 12.96 -11.27
CA HIS A 113 4.20 11.56 -11.61
C HIS A 113 5.02 11.13 -12.84
N ASP A 114 5.03 11.94 -13.89
CA ASP A 114 5.73 11.65 -15.13
C ASP A 114 7.25 11.54 -14.89
N GLY A 115 7.81 12.48 -14.11
CA GLY A 115 9.21 12.43 -13.67
C GLY A 115 9.51 11.19 -12.82
N PHE A 116 8.60 10.80 -11.92
CA PHE A 116 8.74 9.57 -11.14
C PHE A 116 8.71 8.31 -12.04
N MET A 117 7.81 8.24 -13.02
CA MET A 117 7.75 7.11 -13.94
C MET A 117 9.01 7.03 -14.82
N ALA A 118 9.50 8.16 -15.33
CA ALA A 118 10.74 8.24 -16.08
C ALA A 118 11.97 7.82 -15.26
N TYR A 119 12.06 8.29 -14.01
CA TYR A 119 13.15 7.95 -13.10
C TYR A 119 13.18 6.46 -12.73
N THR A 120 12.01 5.87 -12.51
CA THR A 120 11.89 4.49 -12.00
C THR A 120 11.85 3.43 -13.10
N GLY A 121 11.45 3.80 -14.31
CA GLY A 121 11.25 2.86 -15.43
C GLY A 121 10.17 1.82 -15.15
N LEU A 122 9.24 2.09 -14.22
CA LEU A 122 8.17 1.15 -13.89
C LEU A 122 7.21 0.99 -15.05
N ASP A 123 6.75 -0.24 -15.28
CA ASP A 123 5.58 -0.50 -16.11
C ASP A 123 4.33 -0.01 -15.38
N PRO A 124 3.54 0.94 -15.93
CA PRO A 124 2.34 1.48 -15.28
C PRO A 124 1.23 0.44 -15.05
N GLU A 125 1.18 -0.63 -15.85
CA GLU A 125 0.20 -1.71 -15.69
C GLU A 125 0.58 -2.70 -14.57
N VAL A 126 1.89 -2.81 -14.27
CA VAL A 126 2.43 -3.70 -13.22
C VAL A 126 2.66 -2.96 -11.91
N GLY A 127 3.31 -1.80 -11.96
CA GLY A 127 3.74 -0.99 -10.83
C GLY A 127 4.74 -1.72 -9.92
N PHE A 128 4.51 -1.68 -8.60
CA PHE A 128 5.43 -2.16 -7.56
C PHE A 128 5.45 -3.67 -7.32
N LEU A 129 5.04 -4.48 -8.31
CA LEU A 129 5.08 -5.92 -8.16
C LEU A 129 6.52 -6.44 -8.32
N LYS A 130 7.10 -6.93 -7.22
CA LYS A 130 8.51 -7.34 -7.13
C LYS A 130 8.64 -8.78 -6.59
N LYS A 131 9.83 -9.39 -6.67
CA LYS A 131 10.10 -10.70 -6.06
C LYS A 131 10.51 -10.57 -4.60
N SER A 132 9.72 -11.10 -3.67
CA SER A 132 9.92 -10.94 -2.23
C SER A 132 11.33 -11.34 -1.78
N GLU A 133 11.83 -12.45 -2.30
CA GLU A 133 13.16 -13.02 -2.07
C GLU A 133 14.32 -12.14 -2.55
N LYS A 134 14.07 -11.22 -3.50
CA LYS A 134 15.09 -10.25 -3.95
C LYS A 134 15.21 -9.08 -2.97
N TYR A 135 14.11 -8.69 -2.31
CA TYR A 135 14.02 -7.42 -1.59
C TYR A 135 13.97 -7.55 -0.06
N PHE A 136 13.66 -8.72 0.47
CA PHE A 136 13.57 -8.93 1.92
C PHE A 136 14.53 -10.02 2.38
N VAL A 137 15.23 -9.73 3.48
CA VAL A 137 16.10 -10.67 4.18
C VAL A 137 15.56 -10.88 5.59
N VAL A 138 15.58 -12.14 6.04
CA VAL A 138 15.28 -12.52 7.42
C VAL A 138 16.62 -12.72 8.15
N THR A 139 16.86 -11.96 9.22
CA THR A 139 18.08 -12.04 10.02
C THR A 139 17.96 -13.07 11.15
N ASP A 140 19.07 -13.34 11.80
CA ASP A 140 19.21 -14.18 13.01
C ASP A 140 18.37 -13.72 14.21
N ARG A 141 17.89 -12.46 14.22
CA ARG A 141 16.92 -11.94 15.20
C ARG A 141 15.56 -12.63 15.12
N CYS A 142 15.31 -13.45 14.09
CA CYS A 142 14.04 -14.12 13.89
C CYS A 142 13.82 -15.23 14.93
N ILE A 143 12.74 -15.11 15.70
CA ILE A 143 12.33 -16.10 16.71
C ILE A 143 11.27 -17.09 16.21
N GLY A 144 11.03 -17.16 14.89
CA GLY A 144 10.06 -18.10 14.31
C GLY A 144 8.58 -17.84 14.67
N CYS A 145 8.21 -16.62 15.09
CA CYS A 145 6.86 -16.33 15.58
C CYS A 145 5.71 -16.39 14.55
N GLY A 146 6.00 -16.53 13.26
CA GLY A 146 4.98 -16.63 12.20
C GLY A 146 4.19 -15.34 11.88
N VAL A 147 4.41 -14.22 12.57
CA VAL A 147 3.63 -12.97 12.30
C VAL A 147 3.63 -12.57 10.82
N CYS A 148 4.79 -12.67 10.15
CA CYS A 148 4.94 -12.33 8.74
C CYS A 148 4.09 -13.20 7.80
N THR A 149 3.83 -14.47 8.16
CA THR A 149 2.97 -15.37 7.36
C THR A 149 1.52 -14.90 7.42
N ASP A 150 1.08 -14.42 8.59
CA ASP A 150 -0.31 -14.02 8.81
C ASP A 150 -0.63 -12.62 8.26
N VAL A 151 0.33 -11.69 8.31
CA VAL A 151 0.11 -10.30 7.88
C VAL A 151 0.40 -10.08 6.39
N CYS A 152 0.97 -11.06 5.68
CA CYS A 152 1.25 -10.93 4.26
C CYS A 152 0.01 -11.24 3.40
N PRO A 153 -0.61 -10.26 2.72
CA PRO A 153 -1.80 -10.52 1.90
C PRO A 153 -1.53 -11.40 0.68
N ARG A 154 -0.26 -11.48 0.23
CA ARG A 154 0.17 -12.31 -0.91
C ARG A 154 0.57 -13.74 -0.48
N GLY A 155 0.75 -13.99 0.82
CA GLY A 155 1.22 -15.29 1.32
C GLY A 155 2.69 -15.59 0.99
N ASN A 156 3.53 -14.56 0.87
CA ASN A 156 4.93 -14.70 0.45
C ASN A 156 5.88 -15.19 1.55
N TYR A 157 5.38 -15.56 2.72
CA TYR A 157 6.20 -16.01 3.84
C TYR A 157 5.76 -17.40 4.26
N SER A 158 6.74 -18.27 4.52
CA SER A 158 6.55 -19.61 5.06
C SER A 158 7.38 -19.78 6.32
N LEU A 159 6.83 -20.46 7.32
CA LEU A 159 7.54 -20.88 8.52
C LEU A 159 7.83 -22.38 8.40
N THR A 160 9.11 -22.74 8.33
CA THR A 160 9.57 -24.14 8.23
C THR A 160 10.43 -24.52 9.43
N SER A 161 10.88 -25.77 9.50
CA SER A 161 11.88 -26.24 10.48
C SER A 161 13.17 -25.43 10.45
N ASP A 162 13.52 -24.85 9.30
CA ASP A 162 14.75 -24.08 9.10
C ASP A 162 14.54 -22.57 9.36
N GLY A 163 13.36 -22.18 9.85
CA GLY A 163 12.98 -20.80 10.11
C GLY A 163 12.07 -20.20 9.04
N VAL A 164 12.00 -18.87 9.03
CA VAL A 164 11.11 -18.11 8.13
C VAL A 164 11.79 -17.88 6.79
N LYS A 165 11.14 -18.26 5.69
CA LYS A 165 11.59 -18.00 4.32
C LYS A 165 10.57 -17.15 3.57
N THR A 166 11.03 -16.34 2.63
CA THR A 166 10.16 -15.52 1.77
C THR A 166 10.39 -15.79 0.30
N SER A 167 9.32 -15.83 -0.48
CA SER A 167 9.36 -15.98 -1.94
C SER A 167 8.07 -15.50 -2.60
N GLY A 168 8.14 -15.22 -3.90
CA GLY A 168 6.97 -14.94 -4.74
C GLY A 168 6.68 -13.45 -4.95
N ASP A 169 5.58 -13.18 -5.64
CA ASP A 169 5.24 -11.83 -6.08
C ASP A 169 4.73 -10.97 -4.92
N CYS A 170 5.44 -9.89 -4.64
CA CYS A 170 5.23 -8.98 -3.53
C CYS A 170 4.67 -7.63 -4.01
N GLU A 171 3.66 -7.12 -3.31
CA GLU A 171 3.08 -5.79 -3.55
C GLU A 171 3.93 -4.65 -2.94
N LEU A 172 5.01 -4.98 -2.22
CA LEU A 172 5.81 -4.03 -1.45
C LEU A 172 4.96 -3.17 -0.46
N CYS A 173 3.96 -3.79 0.16
CA CYS A 173 3.10 -3.15 1.18
C CYS A 173 3.75 -2.96 2.56
N PHE A 174 4.86 -3.65 2.80
CA PHE A 174 5.69 -3.63 4.01
C PHE A 174 5.00 -4.12 5.29
N ALA A 175 3.84 -4.76 5.19
CA ALA A 175 3.14 -5.33 6.35
C ALA A 175 4.03 -6.28 7.18
N CYS A 176 4.82 -7.15 6.52
CA CYS A 176 5.71 -8.10 7.18
C CYS A 176 6.84 -7.41 7.99
N ILE A 177 7.54 -6.45 7.38
CA ILE A 177 8.67 -5.75 7.98
C ILE A 177 8.24 -4.78 9.10
N GLN A 178 7.10 -4.11 8.91
CA GLN A 178 6.53 -3.18 9.90
C GLN A 178 5.98 -3.90 11.14
N ASN A 179 5.50 -5.14 10.99
CA ASN A 179 4.90 -5.91 12.08
C ASN A 179 5.82 -6.98 12.68
N CYS A 180 7.06 -7.11 12.23
CA CYS A 180 8.00 -8.06 12.82
C CYS A 180 8.37 -7.61 14.25
N PRO A 181 7.99 -8.35 15.31
CA PRO A 181 8.23 -7.92 16.69
C PRO A 181 9.73 -7.84 17.03
N GLN A 182 10.55 -8.62 16.33
CA GLN A 182 12.01 -8.63 16.51
C GLN A 182 12.75 -7.74 15.50
N LYS A 183 12.03 -7.04 14.60
CA LYS A 183 12.60 -6.29 13.48
C LYS A 183 13.62 -7.11 12.67
N ALA A 184 13.38 -8.42 12.58
CA ALA A 184 14.25 -9.40 11.93
C ALA A 184 14.09 -9.44 10.41
N ILE A 185 13.02 -8.84 9.87
CA ILE A 185 12.87 -8.64 8.44
C ILE A 185 13.46 -7.28 8.09
N LYS A 186 14.39 -7.26 7.15
CA LYS A 186 15.07 -6.06 6.64
C LYS A 186 14.97 -5.98 5.12
N PHE A 187 15.12 -4.80 4.55
CA PHE A 187 15.37 -4.67 3.12
C PHE A 187 16.75 -5.20 2.75
N ALA A 188 16.79 -5.98 1.68
CA ALA A 188 18.03 -6.29 0.99
C ALA A 188 18.61 -5.01 0.37
N LYS A 189 19.94 -4.90 0.33
CA LYS A 189 20.60 -3.89 -0.49
C LYS A 189 20.49 -4.33 -1.96
N VAL A 190 19.80 -3.53 -2.77
CA VAL A 190 19.55 -3.84 -4.18
C VAL A 190 20.17 -2.74 -5.03
N ASP A 191 21.45 -2.89 -5.33
CA ASP A 191 22.27 -1.85 -5.99
C ASP A 191 21.75 -1.47 -7.39
N ASP A 192 21.01 -2.34 -8.06
CA ASP A 192 20.46 -2.14 -9.40
C ASP A 192 19.03 -1.55 -9.43
N ASP A 193 18.41 -1.27 -8.27
CA ASP A 193 17.06 -0.70 -8.20
C ASP A 193 17.09 0.74 -7.66
N PRO A 194 16.75 1.76 -8.48
CA PRO A 194 16.87 3.17 -8.09
C PRO A 194 16.01 3.54 -6.88
N LEU A 195 14.91 2.81 -6.64
CA LEU A 195 14.03 3.06 -5.49
C LEU A 195 14.56 2.44 -4.20
N LEU A 196 15.49 1.49 -4.30
CA LEU A 196 15.84 0.57 -3.21
C LEU A 196 17.36 0.41 -2.98
N ALA A 197 18.18 1.11 -3.77
CA ALA A 197 19.65 1.09 -3.67
C ALA A 197 20.19 1.49 -2.29
N ASN A 198 19.48 2.38 -1.58
CA ASN A 198 19.95 2.93 -0.31
C ASN A 198 19.49 2.15 0.94
N GLY A 199 18.75 1.04 0.76
CA GLY A 199 18.18 0.29 1.89
C GLY A 199 17.17 1.12 2.69
N GLU A 200 17.02 0.83 3.98
CA GLU A 200 16.10 1.54 4.88
C GLU A 200 16.71 2.82 5.44
N LYS A 201 15.96 3.93 5.45
CA LYS A 201 16.37 5.20 6.07
C LYS A 201 16.69 5.04 7.55
N ASN A 202 15.89 4.24 8.26
CA ASN A 202 16.10 3.87 9.66
C ASN A 202 15.67 2.42 9.91
N PRO A 203 16.60 1.45 9.98
CA PRO A 203 16.28 0.03 10.16
C PRO A 203 15.60 -0.31 11.48
N GLU A 204 15.63 0.58 12.46
CA GLU A 204 15.05 0.34 13.78
C GLU A 204 13.73 1.08 14.01
N ALA A 205 13.34 1.99 13.13
CA ALA A 205 12.05 2.65 13.20
C ALA A 205 10.99 1.85 12.42
N ARG A 206 9.86 1.58 13.07
CA ARG A 206 8.71 0.88 12.48
C ARG A 206 7.44 1.63 12.83
N TYR A 207 6.49 1.63 11.91
CA TYR A 207 5.18 2.23 12.13
C TYR A 207 4.10 1.16 12.11
N ARG A 208 3.27 1.20 13.15
CA ARG A 208 1.98 0.50 13.21
C ARG A 208 0.92 1.54 13.57
N ASN A 209 -0.18 1.52 12.84
CA ASN A 209 -1.33 2.35 13.18
C ASN A 209 -1.85 1.94 14.58
N GLU A 210 -1.98 2.92 15.48
CA GLU A 210 -2.37 2.70 16.88
C GLU A 210 -3.80 2.18 17.06
N HIS A 211 -4.67 2.40 16.08
CA HIS A 211 -6.05 1.92 16.08
C HIS A 211 -6.22 0.55 15.42
N ILE A 212 -5.15 -0.04 14.88
CA ILE A 212 -5.20 -1.33 14.17
C ILE A 212 -4.32 -2.34 14.91
N SER A 213 -4.96 -3.36 15.48
CA SER A 213 -4.25 -4.46 16.10
C SER A 213 -3.65 -5.38 15.03
N ILE A 214 -2.62 -6.14 15.42
CA ILE A 214 -2.10 -7.20 14.56
C ILE A 214 -3.19 -8.22 14.21
N MET A 215 -4.12 -8.48 15.12
CA MET A 215 -5.20 -9.43 14.91
C MET A 215 -6.19 -8.95 13.86
N ASP A 216 -6.43 -7.65 13.75
CA ASP A 216 -7.28 -7.09 12.69
C ASP A 216 -6.66 -7.35 11.31
N ILE A 217 -5.34 -7.19 11.18
CA ILE A 217 -4.60 -7.50 9.95
C ILE A 217 -4.68 -9.00 9.64
N LYS A 218 -4.42 -9.86 10.63
CA LYS A 218 -4.51 -11.33 10.46
C LYS A 218 -5.90 -11.75 9.99
N ARG A 219 -6.96 -11.19 10.59
CA ARG A 219 -8.35 -11.48 10.20
C ARG A 219 -8.63 -11.05 8.77
N ALA A 220 -8.24 -9.84 8.39
CA ALA A 220 -8.43 -9.32 7.04
C ALA A 220 -7.73 -10.17 5.96
N ASN A 221 -6.57 -10.75 6.28
CA ASN A 221 -5.80 -11.59 5.35
C ASN A 221 -6.16 -13.08 5.43
N SER A 222 -6.89 -13.51 6.48
CA SER A 222 -7.23 -14.92 6.65
C SER A 222 -8.19 -15.37 5.55
N LYS A 223 -7.70 -16.21 4.63
CA LYS A 223 -8.50 -16.81 3.55
C LYS A 223 -9.66 -17.68 4.03
N LYS A 224 -9.76 -17.97 5.34
CA LYS A 224 -10.82 -18.79 5.95
C LYS A 224 -12.22 -18.14 5.89
N ALA A 225 -12.33 -16.82 5.75
CA ALA A 225 -13.64 -16.17 5.61
C ALA A 225 -14.25 -16.29 4.20
N ALA A 226 -13.46 -16.65 3.17
CA ALA A 226 -13.92 -16.71 1.78
C ALA A 226 -14.34 -18.12 1.31
N LEU A 227 -14.12 -19.16 2.12
CA LEU A 227 -14.34 -20.57 1.76
C LEU A 227 -15.41 -21.27 2.62
N GLN A 228 -16.13 -20.55 3.48
CA GLN A 228 -17.22 -21.11 4.28
C GLN A 228 -18.63 -20.74 3.78
N ASN A 229 -18.72 -20.04 2.63
CA ASN A 229 -20.00 -19.68 1.99
C ASN A 229 -20.07 -20.17 0.53
N ASN A 230 -19.64 -21.43 0.28
CA ASN A 230 -19.99 -22.17 -0.93
C ASN A 230 -20.92 -23.32 -0.56
#